data_AF-A0A7S1RH04-F1
#
_entry.id   AF-A0A7S1RH04-F1
#
_cell.length_a   1.000
_cell.length_b   1.000
_cell.length_c   1.000
_cell.angle_alpha   90.00
_cell.angle_beta   90.00
_cell.angle_gamma   90.00
#
_symmetry.space_group_name_H-M   'P 1'
#
loop_
_entity.id
_entity.type
_entity.pdbx_description
1 polymer ?
#
loop_
_entity_poly.entity_id
_entity_poly.type
_entity_poly.pdbx_seq_one_letter_code
_entity_poly.pdbx_strand_id
1 'polypeptide(L)'
;AEGSLRGRPHISWVCKATLFTQLLGLPLNLCTALLLAWVQAGTPAAALRDYAGGAACLMGVGGSSPRCGGALAAALRFMVPGSLYTLSEFQVLQRASATTYFLLAALQLPIQDTLLSLPAVMGDLRSTFQPSFAASIAVVAAGLAV
;
A
#
# COMPACT_ATOMS: atom_id res chain seq x y z
N ALA A 1 -0.25 -8.33 -29.38
CA ALA A 1 0.32 -7.00 -29.71
C ALA A 1 1.53 -6.75 -28.80
N GLU A 2 2.64 -7.41 -29.11
CA GLU A 2 3.92 -7.28 -28.40
C GLU A 2 4.67 -6.08 -28.98
N GLY A 3 4.24 -4.88 -28.58
CA GLY A 3 4.88 -3.64 -28.97
C GLY A 3 6.06 -3.34 -28.06
N SER A 4 7.27 -3.52 -28.60
CA SER A 4 8.56 -3.12 -28.04
C SER A 4 8.50 -1.80 -27.23
N LEU A 5 8.60 -1.93 -25.90
CA LEU A 5 8.92 -0.83 -24.98
C LEU A 5 10.44 -0.61 -24.85
N ARG A 6 11.27 -1.29 -25.65
CA ARG A 6 12.73 -1.10 -25.68
C ARG A 6 13.04 0.20 -26.41
N GLY A 7 13.07 1.33 -25.70
CA GLY A 7 13.56 2.59 -26.25
C GLY A 7 12.80 3.86 -25.83
N ARG A 8 11.72 3.75 -25.05
CA ARG A 8 11.09 4.93 -24.43
C ARG A 8 11.68 5.17 -23.05
N PRO A 9 11.75 6.43 -22.55
CA PRO A 9 12.27 6.70 -21.21
C PRO A 9 11.44 5.93 -20.19
N HIS A 10 11.98 4.79 -19.74
CA HIS A 10 11.28 3.80 -18.91
C HIS A 10 10.69 4.43 -17.65
N ILE A 11 11.38 5.46 -17.12
CA ILE A 11 10.97 6.24 -15.96
C ILE A 11 9.66 7.01 -16.22
N SER A 12 9.50 7.62 -17.40
CA SER A 12 8.28 8.39 -17.73
C SER A 12 7.05 7.50 -17.79
N TRP A 13 7.19 6.29 -18.34
CA TRP A 13 6.08 5.35 -18.38
C TRP A 13 5.75 4.81 -17.00
N VAL A 14 6.75 4.45 -16.18
CA VAL A 14 6.47 3.99 -14.81
C VAL A 14 5.83 5.10 -13.97
N CYS A 15 6.30 6.35 -14.07
CA CYS A 15 5.63 7.47 -13.39
C CYS A 15 4.18 7.63 -13.84
N LYS A 16 3.89 7.48 -15.14
CA LYS A 16 2.51 7.53 -15.66
C LYS A 16 1.67 6.35 -15.17
N ALA A 17 2.22 5.15 -15.14
CA ALA A 17 1.55 3.96 -14.65
C ALA A 17 1.25 4.08 -13.15
N THR A 18 2.25 4.44 -12.33
CA THR A 18 2.07 4.72 -10.90
C THR A 18 1.03 5.82 -10.67
N LEU A 19 1.11 6.94 -11.40
CA LEU A 19 0.12 8.01 -11.31
C LEU A 19 -1.28 7.51 -11.65
N PHE A 20 -1.42 6.70 -12.70
CA PHE A 20 -2.69 6.11 -13.11
C PHE A 20 -3.24 5.13 -12.05
N THR A 21 -2.41 4.24 -11.51
CA THR A 21 -2.82 3.29 -10.46
C THR A 21 -3.23 4.02 -9.19
N GLN A 22 -2.53 5.08 -8.80
CA GLN A 22 -2.89 5.90 -7.64
C GLN A 22 -4.17 6.71 -7.90
N LEU A 23 -4.34 7.28 -9.10
CA LEU A 23 -5.55 8.02 -9.49
C LEU A 23 -6.79 7.13 -9.57
N LEU A 24 -6.65 5.87 -9.99
CA LEU A 24 -7.74 4.89 -9.97
C LEU A 24 -7.93 4.24 -8.60
N GLY A 25 -6.86 4.11 -7.82
CA GLY A 25 -6.90 3.57 -6.46
C GLY A 25 -7.69 4.46 -5.51
N LEU A 26 -7.57 5.78 -5.64
CA LEU A 26 -8.31 6.75 -4.83
C LEU A 26 -9.84 6.57 -4.88
N PRO A 27 -10.52 6.57 -6.04
CA PRO A 27 -11.96 6.37 -6.10
C PRO A 27 -12.36 4.97 -5.67
N LEU A 28 -11.58 3.93 -5.97
CA LEU A 28 -11.87 2.56 -5.53
C LEU A 28 -11.76 2.40 -4.01
N ASN A 29 -10.72 2.96 -3.40
CA ASN A 29 -10.52 2.96 -1.95
C ASN A 29 -11.62 3.76 -1.26
N LEU A 30 -12.01 4.91 -1.82
CA LEU A 30 -13.11 5.72 -1.31
C LEU A 30 -14.44 4.95 -1.40
N CYS A 31 -14.77 4.34 -2.53
CA CYS A 31 -15.96 3.51 -2.69
C CYS A 31 -15.97 2.34 -1.68
N THR A 32 -14.84 1.68 -1.49
CA THR A 32 -14.72 0.56 -0.54
C THR A 32 -14.90 1.04 0.90
N ALA A 33 -14.30 2.18 1.27
CA ALA A 33 -14.48 2.78 2.58
C ALA A 33 -15.93 3.22 2.85
N LEU A 34 -16.60 3.78 1.83
CA LEU A 34 -18.01 4.17 1.92
C LEU A 34 -18.91 2.94 2.09
N LEU A 35 -18.65 1.87 1.33
CA LEU A 35 -19.37 0.60 1.46
C LEU A 35 -19.17 -0.02 2.85
N LEU A 36 -17.93 -0.07 3.34
CA LEU A 36 -17.63 -0.59 4.68
C LEU A 36 -18.30 0.25 5.79
N ALA A 37 -18.25 1.57 5.68
CA ALA A 37 -18.91 2.46 6.64
C ALA A 37 -20.44 2.34 6.60
N TRP A 38 -21.00 2.11 5.42
CA TRP A 38 -22.44 1.84 5.28
C TRP A 38 -22.83 0.51 5.92
N VAL A 39 -22.03 -0.55 5.72
CA VAL A 39 -22.27 -1.88 6.30
C VAL A 39 -22.10 -1.88 7.82
N GLN A 40 -21.12 -1.15 8.37
CA GLN A 40 -20.81 -1.18 9.80
C GLN A 40 -21.59 -0.16 10.64
N ALA A 41 -21.83 1.04 10.10
CA ALA A 41 -22.37 2.18 10.86
C ALA A 41 -23.67 2.75 10.27
N GLY A 42 -24.20 2.17 9.19
CA GLY A 42 -25.44 2.60 8.55
C GLY A 42 -25.40 3.98 7.88
N THR A 43 -24.28 4.72 7.96
CA THR A 43 -24.15 6.07 7.39
C THR A 43 -22.78 6.28 6.74
N PRO A 44 -22.74 6.63 5.44
CA PRO A 44 -21.47 6.92 4.74
C PRO A 44 -20.87 8.28 5.17
N ALA A 45 -21.66 9.11 5.84
CA ALA A 45 -21.26 10.45 6.30
C ALA A 45 -20.13 10.43 7.34
N ALA A 46 -19.95 9.33 8.08
CA ALA A 46 -18.82 9.16 8.99
C ALA A 46 -17.50 9.06 8.20
N ALA A 47 -17.42 8.15 7.22
CA ALA A 47 -16.24 8.00 6.37
C ALA A 47 -15.91 9.28 5.59
N LEU A 48 -16.92 9.98 5.04
CA LEU A 48 -16.69 11.24 4.34
C LEU A 48 -16.12 12.33 5.26
N ARG A 49 -16.58 12.41 6.51
CA ARG A 49 -16.03 13.35 7.50
C ARG A 49 -14.60 12.99 7.90
N ASP A 50 -14.30 11.70 8.05
CA ASP A 50 -12.93 11.24 8.34
C ASP A 50 -11.98 11.54 7.19
N TYR A 51 -12.39 11.30 5.94
CA TYR A 51 -11.62 11.67 4.75
C TYR A 51 -11.39 13.18 4.66
N ALA A 52 -12.43 13.99 4.86
CA ALA A 52 -12.32 15.45 4.84
C ALA A 52 -11.41 15.98 5.96
N GLY A 53 -11.51 15.41 7.16
CA GLY A 53 -10.65 15.74 8.30
C GLY A 53 -9.17 15.37 8.04
N GLY A 54 -8.92 14.20 7.45
CA GLY A 54 -7.57 13.79 7.05
C GLY A 54 -6.96 14.71 5.99
N ALA A 55 -7.74 15.08 4.97
CA ALA A 55 -7.30 16.01 3.93
C ALA A 55 -7.01 17.41 4.50
N ALA A 56 -7.86 17.90 5.40
CA ALA A 56 -7.65 19.17 6.10
C ALA A 56 -6.36 19.15 6.96
N CYS A 57 -6.10 18.05 7.70
CA CYS A 57 -4.84 17.87 8.44
C CYS A 57 -3.61 17.88 7.51
N LEU A 58 -3.67 17.24 6.33
CA LEU A 58 -2.57 17.20 5.37
C LEU A 58 -2.28 18.58 4.75
N MET A 59 -3.34 19.34 4.44
CA MET A 59 -3.23 20.68 3.86
C MET A 59 -2.96 21.78 4.91
N GLY A 60 -2.98 21.45 6.20
CA GLY A 60 -2.83 22.42 7.28
C GLY A 60 -3.99 23.41 7.40
N VAL A 61 -5.17 23.05 6.86
CA VAL A 61 -6.37 23.90 6.86
C VAL A 61 -7.23 23.53 8.06
N GLY A 62 -7.64 24.50 8.88
CA GLY A 62 -8.63 24.29 9.96
C GLY A 62 -8.12 24.24 11.40
N GLY A 63 -6.89 24.71 11.65
CA GLY A 63 -6.32 24.78 13.00
C GLY A 63 -5.61 23.49 13.40
N SER A 64 -4.45 23.64 14.04
CA SER A 64 -3.57 22.54 14.45
C SER A 64 -4.20 21.75 15.60
N SER A 65 -5.13 20.85 15.28
CA SER A 65 -5.43 19.74 16.19
C SER A 65 -4.10 19.05 16.52
N PRO A 66 -3.81 18.73 17.79
CA PRO A 66 -2.57 18.05 18.16
C PRO A 66 -2.39 16.70 17.44
N ARG A 67 -3.48 16.14 16.89
CA ARG A 67 -3.48 14.93 16.05
C ARG A 67 -3.00 15.16 14.61
N CYS A 68 -3.04 16.39 14.08
CA CYS A 68 -2.52 16.71 12.75
C CYS A 68 -0.99 16.99 12.76
N GLY A 69 -0.36 17.02 13.94
CA GLY A 69 1.08 17.28 14.08
C GLY A 69 1.91 16.28 13.29
N GLY A 70 2.63 16.75 12.26
CA GLY A 70 3.50 15.92 11.43
C GLY A 70 2.76 15.06 10.39
N ALA A 71 1.47 15.29 10.13
CA ALA A 71 0.69 14.52 9.14
C ALA A 71 1.34 14.53 7.75
N LEU A 72 1.79 15.70 7.27
CA LEU A 72 2.49 15.80 5.98
C LEU A 72 3.82 15.02 5.98
N ALA A 73 4.59 15.11 7.07
CA ALA A 73 5.86 14.37 7.19
C ALA A 73 5.63 12.85 7.22
N ALA A 74 4.57 12.38 7.90
CA ALA A 74 4.16 10.99 7.88
C ALA A 74 3.71 10.54 6.47
N ALA A 75 2.92 11.37 5.77
CA ALA A 75 2.50 11.09 4.40
C ALA A 75 3.69 10.98 3.44
N LEU A 76 4.68 11.88 3.56
CA LEU A 76 5.90 11.81 2.76
C LEU A 76 6.73 10.56 3.07
N ARG A 77 6.88 10.21 4.36
CA ARG A 77 7.56 8.97 4.78
C ARG A 77 6.86 7.71 4.29
N PHE A 78 5.55 7.75 4.07
CA PHE A 78 4.78 6.65 3.49
C PHE A 78 4.86 6.62 1.95
N MET A 79 4.84 7.79 1.30
CA MET A 79 4.84 7.92 -0.16
C MET A 79 6.10 7.35 -0.80
N VAL A 80 7.27 7.58 -0.19
CA VAL A 80 8.57 7.12 -0.73
C VAL A 80 8.64 5.58 -0.84
N PRO A 81 8.48 4.79 0.24
CA PRO A 81 8.50 3.34 0.14
C PRO A 81 7.35 2.79 -0.72
N GLY A 82 6.16 3.41 -0.69
CA GLY A 82 5.05 3.01 -1.57
C GLY A 82 5.36 3.20 -3.06
N SER A 83 6.05 4.29 -3.41
CA SER A 83 6.48 4.57 -4.78
C SER A 83 7.58 3.59 -5.21
N LEU A 84 8.53 3.29 -4.33
CA LEU A 84 9.58 2.30 -4.58
C LEU A 84 9.01 0.89 -4.75
N TYR A 85 8.02 0.51 -3.93
CA TYR A 85 7.30 -0.75 -4.06
C TYR A 85 6.60 -0.84 -5.42
N THR A 86 5.88 0.21 -5.83
CA THR A 86 5.21 0.22 -7.14
C THR A 86 6.24 0.12 -8.29
N LEU A 87 7.37 0.81 -8.18
CA LEU A 87 8.46 0.74 -9.16
C LEU A 87 9.07 -0.66 -9.24
N SER A 88 9.33 -1.31 -8.10
CA SER A 88 9.89 -2.67 -8.08
C SER A 88 8.91 -3.69 -8.63
N GLU A 89 7.63 -3.53 -8.35
CA GLU A 89 6.54 -4.36 -8.88
C GLU A 89 6.54 -4.36 -10.42
N PHE A 90 6.63 -3.17 -11.03
CA PHE A 90 6.74 -3.06 -12.48
C PHE A 90 8.02 -3.69 -13.04
N GLN A 91 9.15 -3.56 -12.34
CA GLN A 91 10.40 -4.19 -12.77
C GLN A 91 10.31 -5.72 -12.74
N VAL A 92 9.66 -6.28 -11.71
CA VAL A 92 9.39 -7.72 -11.61
C VAL A 92 8.49 -8.16 -12.77
N LEU A 93 7.38 -7.46 -13.02
CA LEU A 93 6.47 -7.79 -14.14
C LEU A 93 7.15 -7.72 -15.52
N GLN A 94 8.17 -6.88 -15.68
CA GLN A 94 8.91 -6.77 -16.94
C GLN A 94 10.00 -7.84 -17.11
N ARG A 95 10.53 -8.39 -16.02
CA ARG A 95 11.70 -9.28 -16.04
C ARG A 95 11.41 -10.72 -15.63
N ALA A 96 10.26 -10.96 -14.99
CA ALA A 96 9.90 -12.24 -14.43
C ALA A 96 8.58 -12.77 -15.01
N SER A 97 8.27 -14.03 -14.71
CA SER A 97 7.00 -14.65 -15.08
C SER A 97 5.86 -14.17 -14.18
N ALA A 98 4.61 -14.31 -14.64
CA ALA A 98 3.43 -14.06 -13.82
C ALA A 98 3.45 -14.91 -12.53
N THR A 99 3.94 -16.16 -12.60
CA THR A 99 4.08 -17.04 -11.44
C THR A 99 5.05 -16.49 -10.40
N THR A 100 6.20 -15.98 -10.83
CA THR A 100 7.20 -15.36 -9.95
C THR A 100 6.61 -14.12 -9.27
N TYR A 101 5.86 -13.30 -10.03
CA TYR A 101 5.16 -12.15 -9.49
C TYR A 101 4.13 -12.55 -8.43
N PHE A 102 3.30 -13.56 -8.69
CA PHE A 102 2.31 -14.05 -7.72
C PHE A 102 2.97 -14.62 -6.46
N LEU A 103 4.07 -15.35 -6.60
CA LEU A 103 4.82 -15.86 -5.44
C LEU A 103 5.43 -14.73 -4.60
N LEU A 104 5.97 -13.69 -5.24
CA LEU A 104 6.46 -12.50 -4.55
C LEU A 104 5.33 -11.74 -3.83
N ALA A 105 4.17 -11.58 -4.49
CA ALA A 105 2.98 -10.98 -3.88
C ALA A 105 2.44 -11.84 -2.72
N ALA A 106 2.46 -13.16 -2.83
CA ALA A 106 2.08 -14.08 -1.76
C ALA A 106 3.06 -14.03 -0.58
N LEU A 107 4.35 -13.82 -0.84
CA LEU A 107 5.39 -13.67 0.20
C LEU A 107 5.23 -12.36 0.98
N GLN A 108 4.72 -11.31 0.34
CA GLN A 108 4.56 -10.01 0.95
C GLN A 108 3.59 -10.01 2.14
N LEU A 109 2.46 -10.71 2.04
CA LEU A 109 1.45 -10.76 3.09
C LEU A 109 2.00 -11.25 4.44
N PRO A 110 2.65 -12.44 4.54
CA PRO A 110 3.16 -12.90 5.82
C PRO A 110 4.38 -12.10 6.31
N ILE A 111 5.16 -11.50 5.41
CA ILE A 111 6.21 -10.54 5.80
C ILE A 111 5.57 -9.31 6.44
N GLN A 112 4.52 -8.74 5.84
CA GLN A 112 3.79 -7.61 6.39
C GLN A 112 3.20 -7.95 7.76
N ASP A 113 2.53 -9.09 7.90
CA ASP A 113 1.96 -9.51 9.18
C ASP A 113 3.04 -9.71 10.26
N THR A 114 4.19 -10.28 9.88
CA THR A 114 5.34 -10.41 10.77
C THR A 114 5.84 -9.04 11.22
N LEU A 115 6.02 -8.09 10.30
CA LEU A 115 6.47 -6.74 10.62
C LEU A 115 5.46 -5.97 11.48
N LEU A 116 4.17 -6.11 11.22
CA LEU A 116 3.11 -5.47 11.99
C LEU A 116 2.96 -6.05 13.40
N SER A 117 3.44 -7.28 13.63
CA SER A 117 3.53 -7.86 14.98
C SER A 117 4.72 -7.33 15.80
N LEU A 118 5.68 -6.64 15.17
CA LEU A 118 6.85 -6.12 15.87
C LEU A 118 6.52 -4.83 16.64
N PRO A 119 6.91 -4.72 17.92
CA PRO A 119 6.70 -3.51 18.71
C PRO A 119 7.42 -2.29 18.14
N ALA A 120 8.56 -2.49 17.46
CA ALA A 120 9.30 -1.39 16.83
C ALA A 120 8.52 -0.73 15.68
N VAL A 121 7.55 -1.42 15.09
CA VAL A 121 6.77 -0.93 13.94
C VAL A 121 5.41 -0.40 14.39
N MET A 122 4.66 -1.19 15.17
CA MET A 122 3.27 -0.87 15.54
C MET A 122 3.08 -0.39 16.99
N GLY A 123 4.14 -0.39 17.81
CA GLY A 123 4.05 0.01 19.22
C GLY A 123 2.99 -0.79 19.97
N ASP A 124 2.05 -0.09 20.60
CA ASP A 124 0.93 -0.68 21.36
C ASP A 124 -0.18 -1.26 20.46
N LEU A 125 -0.18 -0.95 19.16
CA LEU A 125 -1.15 -1.46 18.18
C LEU A 125 -0.68 -2.77 17.51
N ARG A 126 0.40 -3.37 18.01
CA ARG A 126 0.96 -4.60 17.43
C ARG A 126 -0.02 -5.77 17.52
N SER A 127 -0.07 -6.57 16.46
CA SER A 127 -0.79 -7.84 16.46
C SER A 127 0.03 -8.92 17.20
N THR A 128 -0.64 -9.96 17.69
CA THR A 128 0.06 -11.12 18.25
C THR A 128 0.80 -11.86 17.14
N PHE A 129 2.12 -12.06 17.30
CA PHE A 129 2.90 -12.85 16.37
C PHE A 129 2.48 -14.32 16.41
N GLN A 130 2.09 -14.87 15.25
CA GLN A 130 1.80 -16.29 15.10
C GLN A 130 2.97 -16.99 14.40
N PRO A 131 3.50 -18.11 14.94
CA PRO A 131 4.59 -18.86 14.31
C PRO A 131 4.27 -19.37 12.89
N SER A 132 2.98 -19.53 12.58
CA SER A 132 2.49 -19.87 11.24
C SER A 132 2.94 -18.86 10.17
N PHE A 133 3.10 -17.57 10.53
CA PHE A 133 3.60 -16.56 9.60
C PHE A 133 5.03 -16.85 9.15
N ALA A 134 5.93 -17.19 10.07
CA ALA A 134 7.31 -17.55 9.73
C ALA A 134 7.38 -18.83 8.87
N ALA A 135 6.55 -19.83 9.17
CA ALA A 135 6.45 -21.04 8.36
C ALA A 135 5.97 -20.73 6.93
N SER A 136 4.97 -19.85 6.78
CA SER A 136 4.48 -19.44 5.45
C SER A 136 5.53 -18.68 4.64
N ILE A 137 6.35 -17.83 5.27
CA ILE A 137 7.49 -17.16 4.62
C ILE A 137 8.46 -18.21 4.07
N ALA A 138 8.82 -19.22 4.88
CA ALA A 138 9.75 -20.26 4.46
C ALA A 138 9.22 -21.10 3.29
N VAL A 139 7.92 -21.45 3.29
CA VAL A 139 7.29 -22.21 2.21
C VAL A 139 7.27 -21.41 0.90
N VAL A 140 6.86 -20.14 0.95
CA VAL A 140 6.82 -19.30 -0.25
C VAL A 140 8.25 -19.01 -0.77
N ALA A 141 9.22 -18.80 0.13
CA ALA A 141 10.62 -18.63 -0.24
C ALA A 141 11.20 -19.90 -0.89
N ALA A 142 10.85 -21.09 -0.40
CA ALA A 142 11.22 -22.34 -1.05
C ALA A 142 10.59 -22.46 -2.45
N GLY A 143 9.34 -22.05 -2.61
CA GLY A 143 8.67 -22.00 -3.92
C GLY A 143 9.30 -21.01 -4.92
N LEU A 144 9.94 -19.94 -4.44
CA LEU A 144 10.71 -19.01 -5.28
C LEU A 144 12.10 -19.54 -5.68
N ALA A 145 12.62 -20.54 -4.97
CA ALA A 145 13.95 -21.11 -5.20
C ALA A 145 13.96 -22.28 -6.21
N VAL A 146 12.79 -22.73 -6.64
CA VAL A 146 12.56 -23.83 -7.60
C VAL A 146 12.15 -23.25 -8.96
#